data_AF-A0A923B9T4-F1
#
_entry.id   AF-A0A923B9T4-F1
#
_cell.length_a   1.000
_cell.length_b   1.000
_cell.length_c   1.000
_cell.angle_alpha   90.00
_cell.angle_beta   90.00
_cell.angle_gamma   90.00
#
_symmetry.space_group_name_H-M   'P 1'
#
loop_
_entity.id
_entity.type
_entity.pdbx_description
1 polymer ?
#
loop_
_entity_poly.entity_id
_entity_poly.type
_entity_poly.pdbx_seq_one_letter_code
_entity_poly.pdbx_strand_id
1 'polypeptide(L)'
;MDLVTIAIAVSRVEAVVVAAMLEGYGIRVHIGADAQGSTEYNSLALGGYRLWVSEADWRAASDILRQSVATAPESFCTGPRKALVRFLAAWFGLHAAVIVAFIPAIGAPPVTIALMPFAMMIVPVNPQGRADYYLAPPDS
;
A
#
# COMPACT_ATOMS: atom_id res chain seq x y z
N MET A 1 -8.89 -16.38 25.74
CA MET A 1 -8.14 -15.12 25.63
C MET A 1 -8.60 -14.50 24.35
N ASP A 2 -9.35 -13.41 24.46
CA ASP A 2 -9.95 -12.78 23.29
C ASP A 2 -8.90 -11.93 22.59
N LEU A 3 -8.84 -12.08 21.27
CA LEU A 3 -7.90 -11.40 20.40
C LEU A 3 -8.59 -10.20 19.76
N VAL A 4 -7.96 -9.03 19.86
CA VAL A 4 -8.47 -7.78 19.31
C VAL A 4 -7.61 -7.37 18.14
N THR A 5 -8.23 -6.97 17.02
CA THR A 5 -7.50 -6.43 15.87
C THR A 5 -6.95 -5.06 16.22
N ILE A 6 -5.65 -4.87 16.07
CA ILE A 6 -4.98 -3.59 16.35
C ILE A 6 -4.58 -2.84 15.09
N ALA A 7 -4.27 -3.57 14.01
CA ALA A 7 -3.93 -2.98 12.73
C ALA A 7 -4.29 -3.89 11.55
N ILE A 8 -4.58 -3.29 10.40
CA ILE A 8 -4.68 -3.98 9.11
C ILE A 8 -3.71 -3.30 8.16
N ALA A 9 -2.61 -3.99 7.84
CA ALA A 9 -1.57 -3.49 6.95
C ALA A 9 -1.71 -4.09 5.55
N VAL A 10 -1.57 -3.27 4.51
CA VAL A 10 -1.59 -3.76 3.12
C VAL A 10 -0.24 -4.40 2.75
N SER A 11 0.84 -3.91 3.37
CA SER A 11 2.21 -4.37 3.18
C SER A 11 2.62 -5.38 4.24
N ARG A 12 3.20 -6.52 3.81
CA ARG A 12 3.79 -7.51 4.73
C ARG A 12 4.93 -6.91 5.54
N VAL A 13 5.75 -6.07 4.91
CA VAL A 13 6.90 -5.44 5.57
C VAL A 13 6.43 -4.58 6.73
N GLU A 14 5.37 -3.79 6.51
CA GLU A 14 4.78 -2.95 7.55
C GLU A 14 4.19 -3.81 8.69
N ALA A 15 3.45 -4.88 8.36
CA ALA A 15 2.91 -5.81 9.36
C ALA A 15 4.00 -6.44 10.23
N VAL A 16 5.09 -6.91 9.62
CA VAL A 16 6.21 -7.54 10.34
C VAL A 16 6.95 -6.52 11.19
N VAL A 17 7.18 -5.30 10.69
CA VAL A 17 7.84 -4.22 11.46
C VAL A 17 7.00 -3.83 12.67
N VAL A 18 5.69 -3.66 12.50
CA VAL A 18 4.77 -3.33 13.60
C VAL A 18 4.72 -4.46 14.63
N ALA A 19 4.64 -5.72 14.18
CA ALA A 19 4.66 -6.87 15.07
C ALA A 19 5.97 -6.97 15.85
N ALA A 20 7.12 -6.88 15.18
CA ALA A 20 8.44 -6.92 15.82
C ALA A 20 8.63 -5.77 16.82
N MET A 21 8.10 -4.58 16.52
CA MET A 21 8.12 -3.45 17.44
C MET A 21 7.36 -3.78 18.74
N LEU A 22 6.11 -4.26 18.63
CA LEU A 22 5.28 -4.61 19.78
C LEU A 22 5.86 -5.79 20.58
N GLU A 23 6.41 -6.79 19.89
CA GLU A 23 7.11 -7.91 20.51
C GLU A 23 8.36 -7.44 21.28
N GLY A 24 9.06 -6.41 20.80
CA GLY A 24 10.16 -5.76 21.51
C GLY A 24 9.75 -5.12 22.84
N TYR A 25 8.48 -4.73 22.99
CA TYR A 25 7.89 -4.27 24.25
C TYR A 25 7.26 -5.40 25.10
N GLY A 26 7.42 -6.66 24.66
CA GLY A 26 6.89 -7.84 25.35
C GLY A 26 5.43 -8.18 25.03
N ILE A 27 4.82 -7.49 24.05
CA ILE A 27 3.43 -7.74 23.62
C ILE A 27 3.43 -8.75 22.49
N ARG A 28 2.79 -9.91 22.68
CA ARG A 28 2.69 -10.92 21.62
C ARG A 28 1.69 -10.49 20.56
N VAL A 29 2.11 -10.55 19.30
CA VAL A 29 1.27 -10.19 18.15
C VAL A 29 1.05 -11.42 17.28
N HIS A 30 -0.18 -11.61 16.83
CA HIS A 30 -0.51 -12.60 15.82
C HIS A 30 -0.76 -11.91 14.48
N ILE A 31 -0.01 -12.32 13.45
CA ILE A 31 -0.20 -11.83 12.08
C ILE A 31 -1.09 -12.82 11.32
N GLY A 32 -2.25 -12.36 10.88
CA GLY A 32 -3.13 -13.06 9.97
C GLY A 32 -2.62 -13.07 8.55
N ALA A 33 -2.93 -14.16 7.84
CA ALA A 33 -2.51 -14.40 6.45
C ALA A 33 -0.98 -14.46 6.25
N ASP A 34 -0.18 -14.72 7.30
CA ASP A 34 1.28 -14.86 7.16
C ASP A 34 1.68 -16.04 6.24
N ALA A 35 0.84 -17.08 6.17
CA ALA A 35 1.01 -18.20 5.23
C ALA A 35 0.70 -17.83 3.76
N GLN A 36 0.00 -16.73 3.51
CA GLN A 36 -0.25 -16.21 2.17
C GLN A 36 0.86 -15.25 1.78
N GLY A 37 2.03 -15.82 1.52
CA GLY A 37 3.25 -15.13 1.09
C GLY A 37 3.19 -14.63 -0.35
N SER A 38 2.15 -13.89 -0.74
CA SER A 38 2.12 -13.21 -2.03
C SER A 38 2.68 -11.81 -1.86
N THR A 39 3.79 -11.53 -2.56
CA THR A 39 4.32 -10.18 -2.77
C THR A 39 3.53 -9.41 -3.84
N GLU A 40 2.47 -10.00 -4.39
CA GLU A 40 1.63 -9.44 -5.43
C GLU A 40 0.40 -8.73 -4.84
N TYR A 41 -0.32 -7.98 -5.67
CA TYR A 41 -1.53 -7.22 -5.34
C TYR A 41 -2.67 -8.05 -4.68
N ASN A 42 -2.50 -9.36 -4.55
CA ASN A 42 -3.45 -10.28 -3.96
C ASN A 42 -3.71 -9.98 -2.47
N SER A 43 -2.73 -9.42 -1.73
CA SER A 43 -2.91 -9.05 -0.32
C SER A 43 -4.02 -7.99 -0.12
N LEU A 44 -4.18 -7.08 -1.09
CA LEU A 44 -5.20 -6.02 -1.04
C LEU A 44 -6.60 -6.59 -1.34
N ALA A 45 -6.69 -7.52 -2.29
CA ALA A 45 -7.93 -8.25 -2.59
C ALA A 45 -8.39 -9.17 -1.44
N LEU A 46 -7.46 -9.63 -0.62
CA LEU A 46 -7.70 -10.54 0.50
C LEU A 46 -7.91 -9.82 1.85
N GLY A 47 -7.95 -8.48 1.84
CA GLY A 47 -8.26 -7.67 3.02
C GLY A 47 -7.07 -7.39 3.94
N GLY A 48 -5.84 -7.51 3.45
CA GLY A 48 -4.60 -7.13 4.13
C GLY A 48 -4.11 -8.11 5.20
N TYR A 49 -2.92 -7.81 5.74
CA TYR A 49 -2.33 -8.49 6.89
C TYR A 49 -2.94 -7.92 8.17
N ARG A 50 -3.69 -8.75 8.88
CA ARG A 50 -4.35 -8.36 10.14
C ARG A 50 -3.43 -8.65 11.31
N LEU A 51 -3.26 -7.68 12.20
CA LEU A 51 -2.50 -7.85 13.42
C LEU A 51 -3.48 -7.95 14.59
N TRP A 52 -3.33 -9.00 15.39
CA TRP A 52 -4.11 -9.20 16.61
C TRP A 52 -3.22 -9.23 17.84
N VAL A 53 -3.73 -8.67 18.93
CA VAL A 53 -3.13 -8.72 20.26
C VAL A 53 -4.14 -9.25 21.27
N SER A 54 -3.66 -9.69 22.43
CA SER A 54 -4.54 -9.98 23.56
C SER A 54 -5.32 -8.72 23.95
N GLU A 55 -6.61 -8.86 24.27
CA GLU A 55 -7.43 -7.74 24.77
C GLU A 55 -6.80 -7.06 25.99
N ALA A 56 -6.15 -7.83 26.87
CA ALA A 56 -5.44 -7.30 28.05
C ALA A 56 -4.30 -6.35 27.68
N ASP A 57 -3.66 -6.57 26.53
CA ASP A 57 -2.51 -5.79 26.05
C ASP A 57 -2.94 -4.68 25.08
N TRP A 58 -4.22 -4.63 24.68
CA TRP A 58 -4.71 -3.75 23.62
C TRP A 58 -4.47 -2.27 23.93
N ARG A 59 -4.67 -1.83 25.17
CA ARG A 59 -4.42 -0.44 25.58
C ARG A 59 -2.92 -0.10 25.52
N ALA A 60 -2.07 -0.93 26.12
CA ALA A 60 -0.62 -0.72 26.12
C ALA A 60 -0.05 -0.70 24.67
N ALA A 61 -0.49 -1.64 23.84
CA ALA A 61 -0.12 -1.68 22.43
C ALA A 61 -0.59 -0.43 21.66
N SER A 62 -1.79 0.07 21.98
CA SER A 62 -2.33 1.29 21.37
C SER A 62 -1.52 2.54 21.71
N ASP A 63 -1.01 2.63 22.93
CA ASP A 63 -0.22 3.78 23.37
C ASP A 63 1.18 3.77 22.77
N ILE A 64 1.80 2.59 22.67
CA ILE A 64 3.08 2.42 21.97
C ILE A 64 2.93 2.83 20.49
N LEU A 65 1.86 2.38 19.83
CA LEU A 65 1.59 2.74 18.44
C LEU A 65 1.32 4.23 18.26
N ARG A 66 0.61 4.89 19.17
CA ARG A 66 0.42 6.34 19.12
C ARG A 66 1.74 7.10 19.17
N GLN A 67 2.68 6.65 20.01
CA GLN A 67 3.99 7.29 20.14
C GLN A 67 4.88 7.07 18.91
N SER A 68 4.85 5.86 18.33
CA SER A 68 5.70 5.50 17.19
C SER A 68 5.16 5.97 15.84
N VAL A 69 3.84 5.93 15.63
CA VAL A 69 3.22 6.34 14.36
C VAL A 69 3.16 7.88 14.22
N ALA A 70 3.09 8.63 15.34
CA ALA A 70 3.05 10.09 15.30
C ALA A 70 4.38 10.76 14.91
N THR A 71 5.50 10.02 14.92
CA THR A 71 6.85 10.61 14.84
C THR A 71 7.54 10.41 13.49
N ALA A 72 6.99 9.61 12.57
CA ALA A 72 7.56 9.44 11.23
C ALA A 72 6.94 10.47 10.26
N PRO A 73 7.64 11.55 9.86
CA PRO A 73 7.24 12.29 8.68
C PRO A 73 7.24 11.32 7.50
N GLU A 74 6.12 11.21 6.79
CA GLU A 74 5.96 10.37 5.61
C GLU A 74 6.92 10.84 4.51
N SER A 75 8.18 10.41 4.56
CA SER A 75 9.09 10.56 3.45
C SER A 75 8.77 9.47 2.45
N PHE A 76 7.69 9.65 1.68
CA PHE A 76 7.50 8.84 0.48
C PHE A 76 8.78 8.95 -0.35
N CYS A 77 9.42 7.82 -0.63
CA CYS A 77 10.57 7.79 -1.52
C CYS A 77 10.12 8.23 -2.92
N THR A 78 10.23 9.53 -3.21
CA THR A 78 9.83 10.08 -4.50
C THR A 78 10.78 9.70 -5.63
N GLY A 79 11.98 9.19 -5.32
CA GLY A 79 12.99 8.78 -6.30
C GLY A 79 12.48 7.72 -7.28
N PRO A 80 12.08 6.53 -6.81
CA PRO A 80 11.51 5.48 -7.65
C PRO A 80 10.26 5.93 -8.40
N ARG A 81 9.37 6.69 -7.75
CA ARG A 81 8.16 7.23 -8.38
C ARG A 81 8.50 8.15 -9.55
N LYS A 82 9.45 9.08 -9.36
CA LYS A 82 9.90 9.99 -10.42
C LYS A 82 10.59 9.24 -11.55
N ALA A 83 11.40 8.24 -11.25
CA ALA A 83 12.06 7.39 -12.25
C ALA A 83 11.03 6.59 -13.07
N LEU A 84 10.05 5.98 -12.40
CA LEU A 84 8.96 5.25 -13.04
C LEU A 84 8.12 6.16 -13.93
N VAL A 85 7.73 7.34 -13.46
CA VAL A 85 6.97 8.31 -14.26
C VAL A 85 7.75 8.74 -15.50
N ARG A 86 9.06 9.00 -15.37
CA ARG A 86 9.92 9.33 -16.51
C ARG A 86 10.03 8.18 -17.51
N PHE A 87 10.22 6.95 -17.02
CA PHE A 87 10.29 5.76 -17.85
C PHE A 87 8.97 5.53 -18.60
N LEU A 88 7.84 5.58 -17.91
CA LEU A 88 6.52 5.43 -18.51
C LEU A 88 6.27 6.54 -19.55
N ALA A 89 6.57 7.80 -19.22
CA ALA A 89 6.42 8.90 -20.16
C ALA A 89 7.26 8.71 -21.43
N ALA A 90 8.51 8.24 -21.31
CA ALA A 90 9.38 7.97 -22.46
C ALA A 90 8.87 6.78 -23.28
N TRP A 91 8.51 5.67 -22.64
CA TRP A 91 7.99 4.47 -23.28
C TRP A 91 6.68 4.74 -24.02
N PHE A 92 5.75 5.46 -23.39
CA PHE A 92 4.49 5.85 -24.02
C PHE A 92 4.67 6.92 -25.10
N GLY A 93 5.59 7.86 -24.91
CA GLY A 93 5.96 8.81 -25.97
C GLY A 93 6.44 8.11 -27.23
N LEU A 94 7.25 7.05 -27.07
CA LEU A 94 7.70 6.21 -28.17
C LEU A 94 6.53 5.46 -28.83
N HIS A 95 5.67 4.81 -28.05
CA HIS A 95 4.48 4.13 -28.59
C HIS A 95 3.54 5.10 -29.31
N ALA A 96 3.29 6.28 -28.75
CA ALA A 96 2.48 7.31 -29.39
C ALA A 96 3.10 7.76 -30.72
N ALA A 97 4.41 7.99 -30.77
CA ALA A 97 5.10 8.37 -32.00
C ALA A 97 4.98 7.31 -33.10
N VAL A 98 5.13 6.02 -32.73
CA VAL A 98 4.94 4.89 -33.66
C VAL A 98 3.49 4.84 -34.13
N ILE A 99 2.51 4.86 -33.22
CA ILE A 99 1.09 4.76 -33.58
C ILE A 99 0.64 5.93 -34.46
N VAL A 100 1.10 7.16 -34.17
CA VAL A 100 0.80 8.37 -34.95
C VAL A 100 1.27 8.23 -36.40
N ALA A 101 2.43 7.61 -36.64
CA ALA A 101 2.94 7.37 -37.99
C ALA A 101 2.04 6.42 -38.81
N PHE A 102 1.27 5.55 -38.15
CA PHE A 102 0.36 4.60 -38.81
C PHE A 102 -1.09 5.08 -38.91
N ILE A 103 -1.50 6.17 -38.23
CA ILE A 103 -2.87 6.74 -38.33
C ILE A 103 -3.35 6.91 -39.79
N PRO A 104 -2.55 7.46 -40.73
CA PRO A 104 -3.02 7.68 -42.10
C PRO A 104 -3.33 6.38 -42.84
N ALA A 105 -2.68 5.27 -42.47
CA ALA A 105 -2.84 3.96 -43.11
C ALA A 105 -4.10 3.21 -42.64
N ILE A 106 -4.64 3.55 -41.47
CA ILE A 106 -5.72 2.79 -40.81
C ILE A 106 -7.03 3.61 -40.79
N GLY A 107 -7.01 4.89 -41.18
CA GLY A 107 -8.20 5.75 -41.25
C GLY A 107 -8.84 6.05 -39.89
N ALA A 108 -8.11 5.82 -38.79
CA ALA A 108 -8.63 5.99 -37.44
C ALA A 108 -8.68 7.47 -37.02
N PRO A 109 -9.75 7.93 -36.33
CA PRO A 109 -9.83 9.30 -35.87
C PRO A 109 -8.83 9.56 -34.72
N PRO A 110 -8.10 10.70 -34.71
CA PRO A 110 -7.05 11.01 -33.72
C PRO A 110 -7.49 10.95 -32.25
N VAL A 111 -8.80 11.10 -32.00
CA VAL A 111 -9.43 11.05 -30.69
C VAL A 111 -9.20 9.72 -29.96
N THR A 112 -9.07 8.59 -30.67
CA THR A 112 -8.89 7.28 -30.03
C THR A 112 -7.52 7.16 -29.35
N ILE A 113 -6.50 7.84 -29.88
CA ILE A 113 -5.15 7.88 -29.30
C ILE A 113 -5.09 8.81 -28.09
N ALA A 114 -5.85 9.90 -28.12
CA ALA A 114 -5.95 10.84 -27.00
C ALA A 114 -6.63 10.23 -25.75
N LEU A 115 -7.46 9.21 -25.92
CA LEU A 115 -8.16 8.53 -24.83
C LEU A 115 -7.36 7.37 -24.20
N MET A 116 -6.32 6.89 -24.88
CA MET A 116 -5.49 5.77 -24.40
C MET A 116 -4.83 6.00 -23.00
N PRO A 117 -4.38 7.23 -22.66
CA PRO A 117 -3.87 7.52 -21.31
C PRO A 117 -4.94 7.45 -20.22
N PHE A 118 -6.22 7.73 -20.56
CA PHE A 118 -7.32 7.72 -19.59
C PHE A 118 -7.70 6.31 -19.14
N ALA A 119 -7.54 5.30 -20.02
CA ALA A 119 -7.76 3.91 -19.67
C ALA A 119 -6.83 3.39 -18.55
N MET A 120 -5.69 4.06 -18.34
CA MET A 120 -4.69 3.68 -17.33
C MET A 120 -4.86 4.41 -15.99
N MET A 121 -5.64 5.50 -15.93
CA MET A 121 -6.04 6.10 -14.64
C MET A 121 -6.97 5.20 -13.83
N ILE A 122 -7.50 4.14 -14.45
CA ILE A 122 -8.32 3.11 -13.81
C ILE A 122 -7.43 2.11 -13.05
N VAL A 123 -6.13 2.02 -13.38
CA VAL A 123 -5.19 1.15 -12.65
C VAL A 123 -4.91 1.80 -11.29
N PRO A 124 -5.25 1.14 -10.18
CA PRO A 124 -5.02 1.70 -8.85
C PRO A 124 -3.51 1.92 -8.64
N VAL A 125 -3.09 3.18 -8.68
CA VAL A 125 -1.69 3.55 -8.49
C VAL A 125 -1.42 3.65 -7.00
N ASN A 126 -0.69 2.66 -6.50
CA ASN A 126 -0.10 2.56 -5.17
C ASN A 126 -0.91 1.78 -4.11
N PRO A 127 -0.64 0.48 -3.91
CA PRO A 127 -1.15 -0.29 -2.77
C PRO A 127 -0.38 -0.02 -1.47
N GLN A 128 0.61 0.89 -1.46
CA GLN A 128 1.26 1.34 -0.21
C GLN A 128 0.33 2.29 0.57
N GLY A 129 -0.92 1.86 0.76
CA GLY A 129 -1.83 2.47 1.72
C GLY A 129 -1.29 2.23 3.12
N ARG A 130 -1.30 3.29 3.93
CA ARG A 130 -1.00 3.23 5.36
C ARG A 130 -1.83 2.14 6.03
N ALA A 131 -1.25 1.43 6.99
CA ALA A 131 -2.05 0.50 7.80
C ALA A 131 -3.19 1.23 8.52
N ASP A 132 -4.37 0.61 8.53
CA ASP A 132 -5.51 1.07 9.32
C ASP A 132 -5.31 0.62 10.76
N TYR A 133 -5.26 1.56 11.71
CA TYR A 133 -5.04 1.28 13.12
C TYR A 133 -6.34 1.38 13.94
N TYR A 134 -6.62 0.35 14.72
CA TYR A 134 -7.81 0.21 15.58
C TYR A 134 -7.38 0.37 17.04
N LEU A 135 -7.04 1.60 17.41
CA LEU A 135 -6.46 1.93 18.70
C LEU A 135 -7.52 2.16 19.77
N ALA A 136 -7.18 1.85 21.02
CA ALA A 136 -8.01 2.19 22.16
C ALA A 136 -8.22 3.72 22.27
N PRO A 137 -9.32 4.19 22.90
CA PRO A 137 -9.53 5.60 23.19
C PRO A 137 -8.32 6.20 23.93
N PRO A 138 -7.95 7.47 23.67
CA PRO A 138 -6.91 8.13 24.45
C PRO A 138 -7.40 8.33 25.89
N ASP A 139 -6.52 8.12 26.86
CA ASP A 139 -6.81 8.42 28.26
C ASP A 139 -6.88 9.95 28.40
N SER A 140 -8.06 10.46 28.77
CA SER A 140 -8.33 11.87 29.07
C SER A 140 -7.76 12.28 30.42
#